data_AF-A0A7Z9BXI5-F1
#
_entry.id   AF-A0A7Z9BXI5-F1
#
_cell.length_a   1.000
_cell.length_b   1.000
_cell.length_c   1.000
_cell.angle_alpha   90.00
_cell.angle_beta   90.00
_cell.angle_gamma   90.00
#
_symmetry.space_group_name_H-M   'P 1'
#
loop_
_entity.id
_entity.type
_entity.pdbx_description
1 polymer ?
#
loop_
_entity_poly.entity_id
_entity_poly.type
_entity_poly.pdbx_seq_one_letter_code
_entity_poly.pdbx_strand_id
1 'polypeptide(L)'
;MSSFLIISDLSYLQPITESNIVLGGRRVFASTNTMTATGSEYAVAGAGAGAIGEMTYTITNTKTEVKKVGSLKSSKSKATAIAYAKTGNETASSSSFDTSISLNLTHI
;
A
#
# COMPACT_ATOMS: atom_id res chain seq x y z
N MET A 1 -8.32 -10.22 6.04
CA MET A 1 -9.05 -10.78 4.87
C MET A 1 -8.05 -10.91 3.74
N SER A 2 -7.82 -12.12 3.26
CA SER A 2 -7.01 -12.40 2.08
C SER A 2 -7.92 -12.33 0.86
N SER A 3 -7.54 -11.55 -0.15
CA SER A 3 -8.26 -11.44 -1.42
C SER A 3 -7.59 -12.37 -2.43
N PHE A 4 -8.36 -13.27 -3.04
CA PHE A 4 -7.87 -14.20 -4.05
C PHE A 4 -8.23 -13.68 -5.45
N LEU A 5 -7.28 -13.70 -6.37
CA LEU A 5 -7.55 -13.57 -7.80
C LEU A 5 -7.74 -14.97 -8.38
N ILE A 6 -8.97 -15.33 -8.71
CA ILE A 6 -9.30 -16.59 -9.39
C ILE A 6 -9.57 -16.27 -10.86
N ILE A 7 -8.68 -16.72 -11.75
CA ILE A 7 -8.93 -16.69 -13.20
C ILE A 7 -9.41 -18.09 -13.59
N SER A 8 -10.72 -18.27 -13.70
CA SER A 8 -11.38 -19.58 -13.82
C SER A 8 -11.31 -20.22 -15.22
N ASP A 9 -10.77 -19.51 -16.21
CA ASP A 9 -10.80 -19.92 -17.63
C ASP A 9 -9.49 -20.55 -18.13
N LEU A 10 -8.56 -20.86 -17.23
CA LEU A 10 -7.28 -21.49 -17.55
C LEU A 10 -7.10 -22.76 -16.72
N SER A 11 -7.43 -23.91 -17.31
CA SER A 11 -7.46 -25.24 -16.67
C SER A 11 -6.11 -25.75 -16.13
N TYR A 12 -5.02 -25.01 -16.34
CA TYR A 12 -3.66 -25.36 -15.91
C TYR A 12 -3.08 -24.42 -14.85
N LEU A 13 -3.81 -23.37 -14.43
CA LEU A 13 -3.29 -22.45 -13.42
C LEU A 13 -3.70 -22.89 -12.02
N GLN A 14 -2.70 -23.22 -11.19
CA GLN A 14 -2.90 -23.44 -9.76
C GLN A 14 -3.04 -22.10 -9.03
N PRO A 15 -3.98 -21.98 -8.07
CA PRO A 15 -4.05 -20.83 -7.18
C PRO A 15 -2.78 -20.77 -6.33
N ILE A 16 -2.09 -19.63 -6.37
CA ILE A 16 -0.86 -19.44 -5.58
C ILE A 16 -1.18 -18.54 -4.38
N THR A 17 -0.99 -19.09 -3.18
CA THR A 17 -1.47 -18.52 -1.91
C THR A 17 -0.54 -17.49 -1.26
N GLU A 18 0.67 -17.25 -1.80
CA GLU A 18 1.67 -16.36 -1.20
C GLU A 18 2.31 -15.41 -2.23
N SER A 19 1.87 -14.15 -2.31
CA SER A 19 2.40 -13.03 -3.12
C SER A 19 3.21 -13.42 -4.37
N ASN A 20 2.53 -13.52 -5.52
CA ASN A 20 3.15 -14.04 -6.74
C ASN A 20 3.10 -13.03 -7.86
N ILE A 21 4.28 -12.62 -8.28
CA ILE A 21 4.48 -11.96 -9.56
C ILE A 21 3.78 -12.79 -10.65
N VAL A 22 2.84 -12.19 -11.38
CA VAL A 22 2.22 -12.82 -12.55
C VAL A 22 2.96 -12.35 -13.79
N LEU A 23 3.63 -13.28 -14.48
CA LEU A 23 4.32 -13.03 -15.74
C LEU A 23 3.45 -13.47 -16.92
N GLY A 24 2.89 -12.51 -17.65
CA GLY A 24 2.14 -12.75 -18.89
C GLY A 24 3.02 -12.47 -20.12
N GLY A 25 3.76 -13.47 -20.59
CA GLY A 25 4.63 -13.31 -21.75
C GLY A 25 5.75 -12.27 -21.56
N ARG A 26 6.32 -11.73 -22.64
CA ARG A 26 7.57 -10.94 -22.60
C ARG A 26 7.42 -9.53 -22.01
N ARG A 27 6.20 -9.01 -21.84
CA ARG A 27 5.94 -7.60 -21.49
C ARG A 27 4.82 -7.38 -20.49
N VAL A 28 4.15 -8.43 -19.99
CA VAL A 28 3.12 -8.29 -18.94
C VAL A 28 3.67 -8.77 -17.61
N PHE A 29 3.73 -7.86 -16.65
CA PHE A 29 4.14 -8.15 -15.27
C PHE A 29 3.12 -7.53 -14.34
N ALA A 30 2.65 -8.26 -13.33
CA ALA A 30 1.89 -7.70 -12.22
C ALA A 30 2.53 -8.08 -10.89
N SER A 31 2.64 -7.14 -9.95
CA SER A 31 3.22 -7.37 -8.62
C SER A 31 2.50 -6.55 -7.55
N THR A 32 2.40 -7.16 -6.37
CA THR A 32 1.95 -6.54 -5.14
C THR A 32 3.09 -6.59 -4.13
N ASN A 33 3.33 -5.49 -3.42
CA ASN A 33 4.33 -5.39 -2.37
C ASN A 33 3.70 -4.76 -1.14
N THR A 34 3.94 -5.35 0.04
CA THR A 34 3.49 -4.81 1.32
C THR A 34 4.68 -4.66 2.26
N MET A 35 4.74 -3.55 3.00
CA MET A 35 5.73 -3.33 4.05
C MET A 35 5.04 -2.92 5.34
N THR A 36 5.53 -3.44 6.46
CA THR A 36 5.13 -3.02 7.79
C THR A 36 6.36 -2.93 8.67
N ALA A 37 6.51 -1.82 9.40
CA ALA A 37 7.59 -1.63 10.36
C ALA A 37 7.08 -0.88 11.59
N THR A 38 7.49 -1.30 12.78
CA THR A 38 7.06 -0.68 14.04
C THR A 38 8.23 -0.51 14.98
N GLY A 39 8.24 0.58 15.75
CA GLY A 39 9.14 0.81 16.87
C GLY A 39 8.41 1.46 18.04
N SER A 40 9.14 1.76 19.12
CA SER A 40 8.58 2.37 20.33
C SER A 40 7.82 3.68 20.09
N GLU A 41 8.17 4.40 19.02
CA GLU A 41 7.65 5.73 18.69
C GLU A 41 7.10 5.84 17.26
N TYR A 42 6.98 4.72 16.53
CA TYR A 42 6.46 4.78 15.17
C TYR A 42 5.79 3.49 14.72
N ALA A 43 4.89 3.62 13.75
CA ALA A 43 4.36 2.53 12.95
C ALA A 43 4.26 2.99 11.50
N VAL A 44 4.76 2.17 10.58
CA VAL A 44 4.70 2.38 9.13
C VAL A 44 4.01 1.18 8.51
N ALA A 45 3.05 1.45 7.63
CA ALA A 45 2.44 0.45 6.76
C ALA A 45 2.39 1.01 5.34
N GLY A 46 2.78 0.20 4.37
CA GLY A 46 2.72 0.57 2.96
C GLY A 46 2.29 -0.61 2.12
N ALA A 47 1.54 -0.34 1.07
CA ALA A 47 1.15 -1.32 0.07
C ALA A 47 1.23 -0.67 -1.31
N GLY A 48 1.80 -1.40 -2.26
CA GLY A 48 1.86 -1.01 -3.66
C GLY A 48 1.45 -2.16 -4.56
N ALA A 49 0.79 -1.84 -5.65
CA ALA A 49 0.49 -2.78 -6.71
C ALA A 49 0.80 -2.13 -8.06
N GLY A 50 1.35 -2.89 -8.99
CA GLY A 50 1.69 -2.38 -10.32
C GLY A 50 1.53 -3.44 -11.39
N ALA A 51 1.20 -2.99 -12.60
CA ALA A 51 1.21 -3.78 -13.81
C ALA A 51 2.00 -3.05 -14.91
N ILE A 52 2.85 -3.77 -15.65
CA ILE A 52 3.64 -3.27 -16.78
C ILE A 52 3.13 -4.00 -18.02
N GLY A 53 2.79 -3.25 -19.08
CA GLY A 53 2.12 -3.71 -20.31
C GLY A 53 1.39 -2.51 -20.91
N GLU A 54 0.38 -2.04 -20.19
CA GLU A 54 -0.07 -0.64 -20.11
C GLU A 54 0.12 -0.24 -18.64
N MET A 55 0.96 0.74 -18.35
CA MET A 55 1.50 0.94 -16.99
C MET A 55 0.42 1.43 -16.04
N THR A 56 0.03 0.60 -15.08
CA THR A 56 -0.86 1.02 -13.98
C THR A 56 -0.17 0.74 -12.66
N TYR A 57 -0.14 1.71 -11.74
CA TYR A 57 0.29 1.44 -10.38
C TYR A 57 -0.56 2.19 -9.35
N THR A 58 -0.65 1.60 -8.17
CA THR A 58 -1.24 2.20 -6.98
C THR A 58 -0.27 2.05 -5.83
N ILE A 59 -0.11 3.10 -5.03
CA ILE A 59 0.73 3.10 -3.85
C ILE A 59 -0.06 3.76 -2.72
N THR A 60 -0.11 3.09 -1.58
CA THR A 60 -0.68 3.62 -0.35
C THR A 60 0.34 3.50 0.77
N ASN A 61 0.55 4.57 1.52
CA ASN A 61 1.48 4.60 2.65
C ASN A 61 0.81 5.30 3.82
N THR A 62 0.95 4.72 5.01
CA THR A 62 0.58 5.33 6.28
C THR A 62 1.77 5.31 7.23
N LYS A 63 2.09 6.45 7.82
CA LYS A 63 3.12 6.60 8.85
C LYS A 63 2.52 7.26 10.07
N THR A 64 2.55 6.55 11.19
CA THR A 64 2.23 7.10 12.51
C THR A 64 3.53 7.32 13.29
N GLU A 65 3.67 8.50 13.87
CA GLU A 65 4.72 8.85 14.82
C GLU A 65 4.07 9.14 16.18
N VAL A 66 4.65 8.62 17.26
CA VAL A 66 4.20 8.80 18.63
C VAL A 66 5.27 9.56 19.40
N LYS A 67 4.89 10.62 20.11
CA LYS A 67 5.78 11.38 21.00
C LYS A 67 5.22 11.42 22.40
N LYS A 68 6.08 11.27 23.40
CA LYS A 68 5.72 11.34 24.81
C LYS A 68 6.54 12.42 25.53
N VAL A 69 5.87 13.32 26.24
CA VAL A 69 6.49 14.35 27.08
C VAL A 69 5.78 14.33 28.44
N GLY A 70 6.42 13.77 29.46
CA GLY A 70 5.81 13.58 30.78
C GLY A 70 4.52 12.74 30.71
N SER A 71 3.41 13.31 31.18
CA SER A 71 2.06 12.75 31.14
C SER A 71 1.33 12.95 29.81
N LEU A 72 1.90 13.72 28.87
CA LEU A 72 1.29 13.98 27.57
C LEU A 72 1.84 13.00 26.52
N LYS A 73 0.94 12.30 25.84
CA LYS A 73 1.21 11.52 24.62
C LYS A 73 0.55 12.21 23.44
N SER A 74 1.28 12.30 22.34
CA SER A 74 0.74 12.73 21.06
C SER A 74 1.04 11.69 20.00
N SER A 75 0.14 11.50 19.05
CA SER A 75 0.44 10.73 17.85
C SER A 75 0.03 11.53 16.62
N LYS A 76 0.83 11.40 15.56
CA LYS A 76 0.58 12.02 14.27
C LYS A 76 0.60 10.93 13.21
N SER A 77 -0.51 10.74 12.52
CA SER A 77 -0.59 9.85 11.37
C SER A 77 -0.58 10.67 10.09
N LYS A 78 0.15 10.21 9.08
CA LYS A 78 0.15 10.74 7.72
C LYS A 78 -0.20 9.61 6.77
N ALA A 79 -1.18 9.84 5.91
CA ALA A 79 -1.58 8.91 4.86
C ALA A 79 -1.35 9.52 3.48
N THR A 80 -0.89 8.70 2.55
CA THR A 80 -0.71 9.06 1.13
C THR A 80 -1.24 7.94 0.27
N ALA A 81 -2.01 8.28 -0.75
CA ALA A 81 -2.45 7.37 -1.79
C ALA A 81 -2.15 7.98 -3.16
N ILE A 82 -1.59 7.19 -4.06
CA ILE A 82 -1.27 7.58 -5.44
C ILE A 82 -1.82 6.49 -6.35
N ALA A 83 -2.51 6.89 -7.41
CA ALA A 83 -2.90 6.03 -8.51
C ALA A 83 -2.39 6.64 -9.82
N TYR A 84 -1.89 5.78 -10.69
CA TYR A 84 -1.36 6.15 -12.00
C TYR A 84 -1.75 5.11 -13.02
N ALA A 85 -2.13 5.57 -14.20
CA ALA A 85 -2.40 4.75 -15.37
C ALA A 85 -1.83 5.43 -16.61
N LYS A 86 -1.19 4.65 -17.47
CA LYS A 86 -0.73 5.07 -18.78
C LYS A 86 -1.15 4.04 -19.81
N THR A 87 -1.84 4.51 -20.85
CA THR A 87 -2.23 3.70 -22.00
C THR A 87 -1.76 4.37 -23.29
N GLY A 88 -0.77 3.78 -23.97
CA GLY A 88 -0.11 4.43 -25.11
C GLY A 88 0.46 5.83 -24.75
N ASN A 89 -0.11 6.89 -25.33
CA ASN A 89 0.27 8.29 -25.06
C ASN A 89 -0.57 8.97 -23.97
N GLU A 90 -1.64 8.32 -23.52
CA GLU A 90 -2.57 8.89 -22.54
C GLU A 90 -2.10 8.58 -21.11
N THR A 91 -2.24 9.55 -20.22
CA THR A 91 -1.88 9.41 -18.81
C THR A 91 -3.00 9.93 -17.92
N ALA A 92 -3.36 9.16 -16.91
CA ALA A 92 -4.24 9.57 -15.83
C ALA A 92 -3.54 9.35 -14.48
N SER A 93 -3.62 10.34 -13.60
CA SER A 93 -3.08 10.23 -12.25
C SER A 93 -4.02 10.84 -11.22
N SER A 94 -4.00 10.28 -10.02
CA SER A 94 -4.73 10.80 -8.87
C SER A 94 -3.88 10.64 -7.62
N SER A 95 -4.04 11.57 -6.68
CA SER A 95 -3.34 11.52 -5.41
C SER A 95 -4.21 12.06 -4.28
N SER A 96 -4.01 11.51 -3.09
CA SER A 96 -4.63 11.96 -1.85
C SER A 96 -3.59 11.99 -0.73
N PHE A 97 -3.71 13.00 0.12
CA PHE A 97 -2.84 13.23 1.25
C PHE A 97 -3.70 13.62 2.44
N ASP A 98 -3.51 12.93 3.57
CA ASP A 98 -4.21 13.25 4.80
C ASP A 98 -3.27 13.20 6.01
N THR A 99 -3.59 13.96 7.05
CA THR A 99 -2.84 13.99 8.30
C THR A 99 -3.79 14.14 9.48
N SER A 100 -3.66 13.24 10.45
CA SER A 100 -4.41 13.30 11.71
C SER A 100 -3.47 13.39 12.90
N ILE A 101 -3.93 14.06 13.96
CA ILE A 101 -3.20 14.23 15.21
C ILE A 101 -4.11 13.83 16.36
N SER A 102 -3.59 13.03 17.28
CA SER A 102 -4.24 12.69 18.54
C SER A 102 -3.39 13.16 19.71
N LEU A 103 -4.05 13.64 20.76
CA LEU A 103 -3.47 14.08 22.00
C LEU A 103 -4.13 13.32 23.14
N ASN A 104 -3.34 12.76 24.04
CA ASN A 104 -3.80 12.01 25.18
C ASN A 104 -3.01 12.42 26.42
N LEU A 105 -3.72 12.86 27.45
CA LEU A 105 -3.15 13.15 28.76
C LEU A 105 -3.40 11.93 29.67
N THR A 106 -2.33 11.26 30.08
CA THR A 106 -2.43 10.20 31.09
C THR A 106 -2.39 10.84 32.47
N HIS A 107 -3.48 10.75 33.24
CA HIS A 107 -3.51 11.13 34.64
C HIS A 107 -2.50 10.30 35.45
N ILE A 108 -1.80 10.97 36.36
CA ILE A 108 -0.93 10.37 37.39
C ILE A 108 -1.80 10.07 38.60
#